data_AF-A0A077UDD3-F1
#
_entry.id   AF-A0A077UDD3-F1
#
_cell.length_a   1.000
_cell.length_b   1.000
_cell.length_c   1.000
_cell.angle_alpha   90.00
_cell.angle_beta   90.00
_cell.angle_gamma   90.00
#
_symmetry.space_group_name_H-M   'P 1'
#
loop_
_entity.id
_entity.type
_entity.pdbx_description
1 polymer ?
#
loop_
_entity_poly.entity_id
_entity_poly.type
_entity_poly.pdbx_seq_one_letter_code
_entity_poly.pdbx_strand_id
1 'polypeptide(L)'
;MANQDLFFDITKQFEDQANQQLVVGRVGDGALKAVTVTLVSNGTRYNIEGLSVIFEGIKPDGTRIIDKSGATILDAKNGEFRYVFPRQAFSADGEYEQAFFKLMRDEQADSTLEFKIKIKKNKVELNINSTDYITEVEQLIAKLKHDFDAFVSDKLNIIEPLETKIDAYFDAADAIQKSINALNQVALTKQWINVEEFNEYKNTVINDRTQAIENLETKFQQLKNSMNIYTENDEHGMSFIDGYNHAYTSLKSMQLSHQKKLVALENLINSTSRSGLQVNSNVLDDVNNISESGIYWFDSSTRNIPVRNDNNANGYIEAIMKDPDNGMFTILGADISIEKWQGQLHQRWRSSQPILLWEGTAKKGSVIELRDNVHNYLKLIINISFYTDKNATRFVSVPANNERIYLNQSGLRLSQGNLKNGNLEEIGILVQDDTHLSLYKTQMATDNDNAVDSEASITAVYGIY
;
A
#
# COMPACT_ATOMS: atom_id res chain seq x y z
N MET A 1 72.77 10.40 2.74
CA MET A 1 72.09 11.05 3.89
C MET A 1 73.13 11.85 4.65
N ALA A 2 72.85 13.11 4.98
CA ALA A 2 73.73 13.89 5.85
C ALA A 2 73.39 13.57 7.30
N ASN A 3 74.37 13.08 8.07
CA ASN A 3 74.22 12.72 9.48
C ASN A 3 75.10 13.62 10.36
N GLN A 4 74.58 14.01 11.52
CA GLN A 4 75.32 14.74 12.55
C GLN A 4 75.15 14.03 13.89
N ASP A 5 76.16 14.08 14.74
CA ASP A 5 76.11 13.47 16.05
C ASP A 5 75.73 14.52 17.10
N LEU A 6 74.74 14.19 17.91
CA LEU A 6 74.26 14.98 19.03
C LEU A 6 74.43 14.17 20.32
N PHE A 7 74.69 14.86 21.42
CA PHE A 7 74.98 14.25 22.71
C PHE A 7 74.22 14.98 23.81
N PHE A 8 73.35 14.32 24.56
CA PHE A 8 72.59 14.97 25.62
C PHE A 8 72.78 14.27 26.95
N ASP A 9 72.98 15.06 28.01
CA ASP A 9 72.78 14.59 29.38
C ASP A 9 71.33 14.83 29.81
N ILE A 10 70.61 13.75 30.10
CA ILE A 10 69.19 13.79 30.43
C ILE A 10 68.93 14.49 31.77
N THR A 11 69.96 14.63 32.63
CA THR A 11 69.84 15.34 33.92
C THR A 11 69.79 16.86 33.76
N LYS A 12 70.05 17.39 32.56
CA LYS A 12 69.95 18.82 32.21
C LYS A 12 70.85 19.73 33.06
N GLN A 13 71.89 19.18 33.67
CA GLN A 13 72.94 19.92 34.36
C GLN A 13 73.82 20.62 33.32
N PHE A 14 73.72 21.95 33.22
CA PHE A 14 74.37 22.73 32.14
C PHE A 14 75.91 22.58 32.12
N GLU A 15 76.54 22.31 33.25
CA GLU A 15 78.00 22.19 33.37
C GLU A 15 78.54 20.89 32.72
N ASP A 16 77.70 19.85 32.64
CA ASP A 16 78.07 18.54 32.10
C ASP A 16 77.59 18.33 30.64
N GLN A 17 76.84 19.29 30.08
CA GLN A 17 76.28 19.21 28.74
C GLN A 17 77.31 19.59 27.66
N ALA A 18 77.61 18.66 26.75
CA ALA A 18 78.44 18.94 25.59
C ALA A 18 77.79 20.01 24.68
N ASN A 19 78.62 20.86 24.05
CA ASN A 19 78.13 21.80 23.03
C ASN A 19 77.59 21.04 21.81
N GLN A 20 76.33 21.29 21.46
CA GLN A 20 75.70 20.65 20.31
C GLN A 20 76.09 21.31 19.00
N GLN A 21 76.28 20.51 17.96
CA GLN A 21 76.40 21.04 16.61
C GLN A 21 75.07 21.68 16.20
N LEU A 22 75.14 22.84 15.52
CA LEU A 22 73.97 23.44 14.88
C LEU A 22 73.48 22.54 13.74
N VAL A 23 72.23 22.11 13.79
CA VAL A 23 71.61 21.35 12.71
C VAL A 23 71.19 22.34 11.61
N VAL A 24 71.79 22.24 10.42
CA VAL A 24 71.52 23.16 9.30
C VAL A 24 71.00 22.40 8.09
N GLY A 25 69.85 22.79 7.54
CA GLY A 25 69.33 22.29 6.26
C GLY A 25 68.76 23.39 5.39
N ARG A 26 68.20 23.03 4.23
CA ARG A 26 67.41 23.90 3.36
C ARG A 26 65.94 23.46 3.35
N VAL A 27 65.07 24.37 2.91
CA VAL A 27 63.67 24.03 2.64
C VAL A 27 63.62 22.86 1.66
N GLY A 28 62.96 21.76 2.06
CA GLY A 28 62.87 20.51 1.29
C GLY A 28 63.86 19.40 1.66
N ASP A 29 64.87 19.65 2.51
CA ASP A 29 65.89 18.65 2.88
C ASP A 29 65.37 17.51 3.78
N GLY A 30 64.12 17.58 4.24
CA GLY A 30 63.56 16.55 5.14
C GLY A 30 63.43 15.19 4.45
N ALA A 31 63.29 14.13 5.25
CA ALA A 31 63.44 12.72 4.91
C ALA A 31 64.86 12.25 4.53
N LEU A 32 65.83 13.14 4.28
CA LEU A 32 67.24 12.78 4.04
C LEU A 32 68.23 13.38 5.04
N LYS A 33 67.75 14.27 5.93
CA LYS A 33 68.49 14.83 7.05
C LYS A 33 68.32 13.94 8.29
N ALA A 34 69.42 13.49 8.87
CA ALA A 34 69.41 12.66 10.07
C ALA A 34 70.37 13.18 11.14
N VAL A 35 70.09 12.85 12.40
CA VAL A 35 71.01 12.98 13.52
C VAL A 35 71.13 11.63 14.23
N THR A 36 72.34 11.28 14.65
CA THR A 36 72.54 10.21 15.63
C THR A 36 72.66 10.87 16.99
N VAL A 37 71.85 10.43 17.95
CA VAL A 37 71.80 10.99 19.28
C VAL A 37 72.33 9.96 20.27
N THR A 38 73.23 10.41 21.14
CA THR A 38 73.70 9.65 22.31
C THR A 38 73.17 10.30 23.58
N LEU A 39 72.58 9.48 24.45
CA LEU A 39 72.06 9.91 25.74
C LEU A 39 72.92 9.40 26.90
N VAL A 40 73.22 10.30 27.83
CA VAL A 40 73.84 9.99 29.12
C VAL A 40 73.00 10.53 30.26
N SER A 41 73.28 10.04 31.46
CA SER A 41 72.77 10.55 32.73
C SER A 41 73.95 10.70 33.67
N ASN A 42 74.32 11.95 34.00
CA ASN A 42 75.52 12.28 34.78
C ASN A 42 76.78 11.58 34.24
N GLY A 43 77.02 11.71 32.94
CA GLY A 43 78.19 11.14 32.25
C GLY A 43 78.17 9.62 32.02
N THR A 44 77.16 8.88 32.49
CA THR A 44 77.02 7.43 32.24
C THR A 44 75.98 7.16 31.15
N ARG A 45 76.20 6.16 30.28
CA ARG A 45 75.26 5.79 29.21
C ARG A 45 73.85 5.52 29.75
N TYR A 46 72.84 6.11 29.10
CA TYR A 46 71.45 6.04 29.56
C TYR A 46 70.68 4.94 28.81
N ASN A 47 70.19 3.93 29.53
CA ASN A 47 69.42 2.83 28.92
C ASN A 47 68.02 3.30 28.52
N ILE A 48 67.68 3.17 27.23
CA ILE A 48 66.40 3.56 26.64
C ILE A 48 65.54 2.37 26.19
N GLU A 49 65.85 1.16 26.64
CA GLU A 49 65.05 -0.02 26.34
C GLU A 49 63.58 0.16 26.78
N GLY A 50 62.65 -0.09 25.85
CA GLY A 50 61.22 0.13 26.06
C GLY A 50 60.78 1.59 26.12
N LEU A 51 61.64 2.56 25.78
CA LEU A 51 61.25 3.96 25.60
C LEU A 51 60.94 4.24 24.12
N SER A 52 59.93 5.07 23.89
CA SER A 52 59.69 5.68 22.58
C SER A 52 60.31 7.08 22.54
N VAL A 53 60.91 7.43 21.41
CA VAL A 53 61.54 8.75 21.20
C VAL A 53 60.64 9.58 20.29
N ILE A 54 60.25 10.75 20.76
CA ILE A 54 59.40 11.70 20.06
C ILE A 54 60.21 12.97 19.83
N PHE A 55 60.24 13.48 18.62
CA PHE A 55 60.77 14.81 18.34
C PHE A 55 59.67 15.85 18.47
N GLU A 56 59.90 16.89 19.27
CA GLU A 56 58.98 18.02 19.41
C GLU A 56 59.69 19.33 19.07
N GLY A 57 59.00 20.22 18.37
CA GLY A 57 59.53 21.54 18.07
C GLY A 57 58.52 22.54 17.54
N ILE A 58 58.94 23.80 17.51
CA ILE A 58 58.20 24.92 16.91
C ILE A 58 59.04 25.45 15.76
N LYS A 59 58.51 25.33 14.54
CA LYS A 59 59.17 25.74 13.30
C LYS A 59 59.26 27.26 13.20
N PRO A 60 60.07 27.79 12.25
CA PRO A 60 60.19 29.24 12.04
C PRO A 60 58.89 29.95 11.65
N ASP A 61 57.88 29.22 11.14
CA ASP A 61 56.55 29.73 10.79
C ASP A 61 55.56 29.71 11.98
N GLY A 62 56.02 29.34 13.17
CA GLY A 62 55.21 29.22 14.39
C GLY A 62 54.38 27.93 14.49
N THR A 63 54.39 27.07 13.47
CA THR A 63 53.64 25.81 13.52
C THR A 63 54.41 24.73 14.28
N ARG A 64 53.67 23.89 15.00
CA ARG A 64 54.22 22.84 15.89
C ARG A 64 54.46 21.55 15.11
N ILE A 65 55.51 20.83 15.48
CA ILE A 65 55.76 19.47 15.04
C ILE A 65 55.90 18.55 16.24
N ILE A 66 55.19 17.41 16.21
CA ILE A 66 55.29 16.31 17.17
C ILE A 66 55.41 15.04 16.33
N ASP A 67 56.63 14.51 16.19
CA ASP A 67 56.91 13.32 15.39
C ASP A 67 57.29 12.15 16.28
N LYS A 68 56.45 11.12 16.27
CA LYS A 68 56.59 9.89 17.07
C LYS A 68 57.27 8.75 16.29
N SER A 69 57.59 8.95 15.02
CA SER A 69 57.93 7.87 14.07
C SER A 69 59.34 7.97 13.49
N GLY A 70 59.96 9.15 13.50
CA GLY A 70 61.26 9.37 12.86
C GLY A 70 62.47 8.75 13.58
N ALA A 71 62.31 8.19 14.78
CA ALA A 71 63.40 7.63 15.56
C ALA A 71 63.57 6.10 15.34
N THR A 72 64.81 5.67 15.13
CA THR A 72 65.22 4.27 15.09
C THR A 72 66.26 4.04 16.17
N ILE A 73 65.97 3.15 17.11
CA ILE A 73 66.92 2.77 18.17
C ILE A 73 68.08 2.00 17.55
N LEU A 74 69.32 2.45 17.78
CA LEU A 74 70.53 1.80 17.28
C LEU A 74 71.14 0.90 18.36
N ASP A 75 71.24 1.41 19.59
CA ASP A 75 71.69 0.67 20.75
C ASP A 75 70.91 1.14 21.98
N ALA A 76 69.87 0.37 22.34
CA ALA A 76 68.98 0.70 23.44
C ALA A 76 69.72 0.76 24.79
N LYS A 77 70.68 -0.14 25.01
CA LYS A 77 71.37 -0.25 26.30
C LYS A 77 72.32 0.92 26.54
N ASN A 78 72.87 1.48 25.47
CA ASN A 78 73.81 2.59 25.52
C ASN A 78 73.21 3.96 25.16
N GLY A 79 71.88 4.05 24.99
CA GLY A 79 71.19 5.31 24.78
C GLY A 79 71.38 5.92 23.40
N GLU A 80 71.58 5.08 22.38
CA GLU A 80 71.85 5.54 21.02
C GLU A 80 70.66 5.31 20.09
N PHE A 81 70.21 6.38 19.43
CA PHE A 81 69.18 6.32 18.41
C PHE A 81 69.53 7.24 17.23
N ARG A 82 69.02 6.90 16.05
CA ARG A 82 69.03 7.77 14.89
C ARG A 82 67.67 8.39 14.73
N TYR A 83 67.61 9.69 14.52
CA TYR A 83 66.40 10.39 14.15
C TYR A 83 66.53 10.93 12.73
N VAL A 84 65.60 10.55 11.86
CA VAL A 84 65.48 11.10 10.52
C VAL A 84 64.35 12.13 10.53
N PHE A 85 64.68 13.38 10.24
CA PHE A 85 63.69 14.45 10.26
C PHE A 85 62.66 14.24 9.15
N PRO A 86 61.35 14.37 9.43
CA PRO A 86 60.32 14.29 8.39
C PRO A 86 60.40 15.50 7.45
N ARG A 87 59.81 15.39 6.26
CA ARG A 87 59.79 16.49 5.28
C ARG A 87 59.20 17.78 5.85
N GLN A 88 58.14 17.67 6.65
CA GLN A 88 57.51 18.81 7.33
C GLN A 88 58.47 19.57 8.26
N ALA A 89 59.47 18.92 8.84
CA ALA A 89 60.45 19.58 9.69
C ALA A 89 61.30 20.60 8.91
N PHE A 90 61.39 20.50 7.57
CA PHE A 90 62.16 21.41 6.72
C PHE A 90 61.27 22.19 5.74
N SER A 91 60.06 22.58 6.17
CA SER A 91 59.07 23.25 5.31
C SER A 91 59.10 24.78 5.36
N ALA A 92 59.69 25.39 6.39
CA ALA A 92 59.76 26.86 6.56
C ALA A 92 61.20 27.30 6.80
N ASP A 93 61.65 28.37 6.14
CA ASP A 93 63.00 28.92 6.35
C ASP A 93 63.08 29.81 7.59
N GLY A 94 64.22 29.76 8.28
CA GLY A 94 64.46 30.46 9.55
C GLY A 94 65.03 29.53 10.63
N GLU A 95 65.04 29.99 11.87
CA GLU A 95 65.49 29.21 13.03
C GLU A 95 64.27 28.65 13.78
N TYR A 96 64.37 27.41 14.25
CA TYR A 96 63.36 26.84 15.14
C TYR A 96 63.30 27.66 16.42
N GLU A 97 62.09 27.95 16.90
CA GLU A 97 61.90 28.60 18.20
C GLU A 97 62.24 27.64 19.35
N GLN A 98 61.94 26.34 19.16
CA GLN A 98 62.20 25.28 20.12
C GLN A 98 62.37 23.94 19.41
N ALA A 99 63.31 23.09 19.86
CA ALA A 99 63.47 21.72 19.36
C ALA A 99 64.15 20.82 20.41
N PHE A 100 63.54 19.68 20.74
CA PHE A 100 64.08 18.71 21.70
C PHE A 100 63.54 17.29 21.41
N PHE A 101 64.15 16.29 22.03
CA PHE A 101 63.63 14.92 22.02
C PHE A 101 62.96 14.61 23.36
N LYS A 102 61.79 14.01 23.30
CA LYS A 102 61.03 13.50 24.44
C LYS A 102 61.09 11.98 24.46
N LEU A 103 61.36 11.41 25.62
CA LEU A 103 61.42 9.98 25.87
C LEU A 103 60.17 9.59 26.65
N MET A 104 59.42 8.63 26.13
CA MET A 104 58.12 8.24 26.69
C MET A 104 58.08 6.75 27.01
N ARG A 105 57.56 6.42 28.19
CA ARG A 105 57.11 5.08 28.58
C ARG A 105 55.72 5.22 29.19
N ASP A 106 54.72 4.66 28.53
CA ASP A 106 53.32 4.80 28.94
C ASP A 106 52.95 6.29 29.14
N GLU A 107 52.55 6.68 30.35
CA GLU A 107 52.22 8.07 30.72
C GLU A 107 53.42 8.87 31.27
N GLN A 108 54.59 8.25 31.44
CA GLN A 108 55.79 8.91 31.96
C GLN A 108 56.65 9.48 30.83
N ALA A 109 57.19 10.69 31.07
CA ALA A 109 57.98 11.42 30.09
C ALA A 109 59.26 12.01 30.71
N ASP A 110 60.35 11.99 29.96
CA ASP A 110 61.53 12.84 30.17
C ASP A 110 61.94 13.48 28.83
N SER A 111 62.86 14.44 28.83
CA SER A 111 63.30 15.14 27.62
C SER A 111 64.78 15.49 27.63
N THR A 112 65.34 15.68 26.45
CA THR A 112 66.66 16.32 26.30
C THR A 112 66.57 17.81 26.59
N LEU A 113 67.73 18.46 26.68
CA LEU A 113 67.83 19.90 26.48
C LEU A 113 67.46 20.28 25.04
N GLU A 114 67.13 21.56 24.84
CA GLU A 114 66.86 22.11 23.51
C GLU A 114 68.13 22.19 22.67
N PHE A 115 67.98 21.96 21.36
CA PHE A 115 69.06 22.13 20.39
C PHE A 115 68.62 23.02 19.23
N LYS A 116 69.60 23.65 18.57
CA LYS A 116 69.32 24.65 17.54
C LYS A 116 69.21 24.00 16.16
N ILE A 117 68.17 24.39 15.43
CA ILE A 117 67.95 24.00 14.03
C ILE A 117 67.78 25.26 13.18
N LYS A 118 68.53 25.37 12.08
CA LYS A 118 68.45 26.48 11.12
C LYS A 118 68.15 25.99 9.71
N ILE A 119 67.06 26.48 9.14
CA ILE A 119 66.64 26.18 7.78
C ILE A 119 66.95 27.37 6.88
N LYS A 120 67.74 27.13 5.84
CA LYS A 120 68.06 28.10 4.81
C LYS A 120 67.02 28.04 3.69
N LYS A 121 66.66 29.19 3.13
CA LYS A 121 65.80 29.24 1.94
C LYS A 121 66.41 28.46 0.78
N ASN A 122 65.62 27.60 0.14
CA ASN A 122 65.96 26.97 -1.12
C ASN A 122 65.56 27.91 -2.28
N LYS A 123 66.50 28.74 -2.73
CA LYS A 123 66.25 29.77 -3.76
C LYS A 123 66.26 29.23 -5.19
N VAL A 124 66.60 27.95 -5.38
CA VAL A 124 66.74 27.33 -6.70
C VAL A 124 65.44 26.62 -7.11
N GLU A 125 64.81 25.90 -6.19
CA GLU A 125 63.63 25.08 -6.50
C GLU A 125 62.29 25.80 -6.30
N LEU A 126 62.28 27.06 -5.81
CA LEU A 126 61.16 28.01 -5.79
C LEU A 126 59.74 27.39 -5.61
N ASN A 127 59.57 26.46 -4.65
CA ASN A 127 58.32 25.74 -4.37
C ASN A 127 57.74 24.87 -5.51
N ILE A 128 58.54 24.45 -6.50
CA ILE A 128 58.06 23.58 -7.59
C ILE A 128 57.87 22.11 -7.13
N ASN A 129 58.52 21.68 -6.04
CA ASN A 129 58.49 20.28 -5.57
C ASN A 129 57.93 20.13 -4.13
N SER A 130 56.72 20.63 -3.85
CA SER A 130 55.98 20.24 -2.64
C SER A 130 54.86 19.26 -2.99
N THR A 131 55.23 18.00 -3.27
CA THR A 131 54.25 16.93 -3.56
C THR A 131 54.05 15.95 -2.40
N ASP A 132 54.65 16.17 -1.22
CA ASP A 132 54.63 15.14 -0.16
C ASP A 132 53.51 15.27 0.89
N TYR A 133 52.61 16.25 0.77
CA TYR A 133 51.40 16.30 1.62
C TYR A 133 50.27 15.40 1.09
N ILE A 134 50.46 14.82 -0.09
CA ILE A 134 49.45 13.99 -0.73
C ILE A 134 49.52 12.55 -0.22
N THR A 135 50.71 11.98 0.08
CA THR A 135 50.85 10.54 0.38
C THR A 135 50.26 10.10 1.74
N GLU A 136 50.44 10.86 2.83
CA GLU A 136 49.86 10.51 4.14
C GLU A 136 48.33 10.73 4.15
N VAL A 137 47.86 11.78 3.47
CA VAL A 137 46.44 12.04 3.25
C VAL A 137 45.84 10.96 2.34
N GLU A 138 46.54 10.52 1.30
CA GLU A 138 46.14 9.41 0.42
C GLU A 138 46.12 8.07 1.16
N GLN A 139 47.08 7.80 2.04
CA GLN A 139 47.07 6.61 2.89
C GLN A 139 45.93 6.65 3.92
N LEU A 140 45.67 7.81 4.51
CA LEU A 140 44.53 8.01 5.40
C LEU A 140 43.21 7.88 4.65
N ILE A 141 43.10 8.44 3.43
CA ILE A 141 41.94 8.28 2.54
C ILE A 141 41.78 6.82 2.13
N ALA A 142 42.87 6.10 1.83
CA ALA A 142 42.84 4.69 1.46
C ALA A 142 42.40 3.81 2.64
N LYS A 143 42.90 4.09 3.85
CA LYS A 143 42.49 3.42 5.07
C LYS A 143 41.04 3.73 5.44
N LEU A 144 40.63 4.99 5.35
CA LEU A 144 39.26 5.41 5.60
C LEU A 144 38.29 4.77 4.59
N LYS A 145 38.67 4.70 3.31
CA LYS A 145 37.92 3.97 2.29
C LYS A 145 37.84 2.49 2.59
N HIS A 146 38.96 1.86 2.95
CA HIS A 146 38.99 0.45 3.33
C HIS A 146 38.10 0.15 4.54
N ASP A 147 38.19 0.95 5.60
CA ASP A 147 37.41 0.77 6.82
C ASP A 147 35.92 1.09 6.58
N PHE A 148 35.63 2.06 5.71
CA PHE A 148 34.27 2.36 5.24
C PHE A 148 33.69 1.23 4.37
N ASP A 149 34.47 0.70 3.43
CA ASP A 149 34.07 -0.41 2.56
C ASP A 149 33.87 -1.69 3.38
N ALA A 150 34.71 -1.95 4.39
CA ALA A 150 34.54 -3.05 5.32
C ALA A 150 33.29 -2.88 6.18
N PHE A 151 33.04 -1.68 6.72
CA PHE A 151 31.83 -1.36 7.46
C PHE A 151 30.57 -1.53 6.59
N VAL A 152 30.58 -1.01 5.36
CA VAL A 152 29.47 -1.15 4.41
C VAL A 152 29.26 -2.62 4.05
N SER A 153 30.33 -3.38 3.78
CA SER A 153 30.26 -4.82 3.51
C SER A 153 29.66 -5.60 4.69
N ASP A 154 30.11 -5.35 5.91
CA ASP A 154 29.57 -5.99 7.12
C ASP A 154 28.09 -5.65 7.33
N LYS A 155 27.66 -4.42 7.04
CA LYS A 155 26.24 -4.04 7.11
C LYS A 155 25.41 -4.63 5.97
N LEU A 156 25.92 -4.67 4.74
CA LEU A 156 25.25 -5.29 3.60
C LEU A 156 25.06 -6.80 3.81
N ASN A 157 26.06 -7.49 4.37
CA ASN A 157 25.96 -8.91 4.73
C ASN A 157 24.87 -9.20 5.78
N ILE A 158 24.43 -8.19 6.55
CA ILE A 158 23.33 -8.30 7.51
C ILE A 158 21.99 -7.90 6.86
N ILE A 159 21.98 -6.90 5.98
CA ILE A 159 20.79 -6.35 5.32
C ILE A 159 20.26 -7.28 4.22
N GLU A 160 21.13 -7.82 3.36
CA GLU A 160 20.71 -8.67 2.23
C GLU A 160 19.90 -9.91 2.66
N PRO A 161 20.29 -10.66 3.73
CA PRO A 161 19.49 -11.78 4.23
C PRO A 161 18.16 -11.35 4.84
N LEU A 162 18.04 -10.12 5.35
CA LEU A 162 16.80 -9.56 5.89
C LEU A 162 15.87 -9.12 4.76
N GLU A 163 16.38 -8.43 3.74
CA GLU A 163 15.63 -8.05 2.53
C GLU A 163 15.08 -9.30 1.83
N THR A 164 15.92 -10.33 1.64
CA THR A 164 15.49 -11.62 1.05
C THR A 164 14.36 -12.28 1.85
N LYS A 165 14.41 -12.21 3.18
CA LYS A 165 13.34 -12.75 4.04
C LYS A 165 12.08 -11.91 3.96
N ILE A 166 12.20 -10.59 3.89
CA ILE A 166 11.09 -9.64 3.72
C ILE A 166 10.38 -9.90 2.39
N ASP A 167 11.11 -10.07 1.29
CA ASP A 167 10.55 -10.41 -0.02
C ASP A 167 9.82 -11.74 0.00
N ALA A 168 10.40 -12.77 0.64
CA ALA A 168 9.74 -14.07 0.81
C ALA A 168 8.43 -13.99 1.63
N TYR A 169 8.28 -12.99 2.52
CA TYR A 169 7.02 -12.73 3.21
C TYR A 169 6.01 -12.01 2.31
N PHE A 170 6.45 -11.04 1.50
CA PHE A 170 5.59 -10.37 0.52
C PHE A 170 5.06 -11.35 -0.53
N ASP A 171 5.90 -12.25 -1.03
CA ASP A 171 5.50 -13.31 -1.98
C ASP A 171 4.46 -14.26 -1.38
N ALA A 172 4.65 -14.66 -0.11
CA ALA A 172 3.68 -15.49 0.60
C ALA A 172 2.33 -14.76 0.78
N ALA A 173 2.36 -13.46 1.07
CA ALA A 173 1.15 -12.65 1.19
C ALA A 173 0.42 -12.48 -0.16
N ASP A 174 1.16 -12.29 -1.26
CA ASP A 174 0.60 -12.18 -2.60
C ASP A 174 -0.03 -13.51 -3.07
N ALA A 175 0.61 -14.64 -2.76
CA ALA A 175 0.05 -15.97 -3.03
C ALA A 175 -1.29 -16.20 -2.30
N ILE A 176 -1.40 -15.75 -1.05
CA ILE A 176 -2.65 -15.77 -0.27
C ILE A 176 -3.72 -14.88 -0.94
N GLN A 177 -3.34 -13.69 -1.41
CA GLN A 177 -4.29 -12.79 -2.07
C GLN A 177 -4.81 -13.37 -3.39
N LYS A 178 -3.95 -14.06 -4.16
CA LYS A 178 -4.31 -14.75 -5.40
C LYS A 178 -5.27 -15.91 -5.15
N SER A 179 -5.03 -16.74 -4.12
CA SER A 179 -5.94 -17.84 -3.78
C SER A 179 -7.31 -17.33 -3.35
N ILE A 180 -7.38 -16.26 -2.57
CA ILE A 180 -8.63 -15.56 -2.21
C ILE A 180 -9.39 -15.09 -3.45
N ASN A 181 -8.69 -14.48 -4.42
CA ASN A 181 -9.34 -13.99 -5.65
C ASN A 181 -9.87 -15.13 -6.53
N ALA A 182 -9.11 -16.22 -6.66
CA ALA A 182 -9.56 -17.42 -7.38
C ALA A 182 -10.79 -18.06 -6.72
N LEU A 183 -10.82 -18.11 -5.38
CA LEU A 183 -11.95 -18.58 -4.59
C LEU A 183 -13.21 -17.74 -4.82
N ASN A 184 -13.06 -16.41 -4.79
CA ASN A 184 -14.17 -15.50 -5.07
C ASN A 184 -14.73 -15.73 -6.49
N GLN A 185 -13.88 -15.95 -7.48
CA GLN A 185 -14.32 -16.24 -8.84
C GLN A 185 -15.05 -17.58 -8.95
N VAL A 186 -14.56 -18.64 -8.28
CA VAL A 186 -15.22 -19.96 -8.27
C VAL A 186 -16.55 -19.91 -7.51
N ALA A 187 -16.62 -19.19 -6.38
CA ALA A 187 -17.85 -18.97 -5.63
C ALA A 187 -18.89 -18.18 -6.45
N LEU A 188 -18.45 -17.24 -7.29
CA LEU A 188 -19.32 -16.46 -8.19
C LEU A 188 -19.79 -17.23 -9.43
N THR A 189 -19.10 -18.32 -9.82
CA THR A 189 -19.35 -19.00 -11.11
C THR A 189 -19.87 -20.44 -10.98
N LYS A 190 -19.68 -21.11 -9.84
CA LYS A 190 -20.22 -22.46 -9.63
C LYS A 190 -21.64 -22.43 -9.05
N GLN A 191 -22.59 -23.02 -9.76
CA GLN A 191 -23.80 -23.57 -9.14
C GLN A 191 -23.40 -24.84 -8.37
N TRP A 192 -23.38 -24.77 -7.05
CA TRP A 192 -23.09 -25.90 -6.18
C TRP A 192 -24.32 -26.80 -6.10
N ILE A 193 -24.18 -28.06 -6.53
CA ILE A 193 -25.30 -28.99 -6.71
C ILE A 193 -25.74 -29.60 -5.36
N ASN A 194 -24.83 -29.71 -4.38
CA ASN A 194 -25.17 -30.15 -3.02
C ASN A 194 -24.29 -29.51 -1.91
N VAL A 195 -24.79 -29.59 -0.67
CA VAL A 195 -24.19 -29.00 0.55
C VAL A 195 -22.91 -29.72 0.99
N GLU A 196 -22.74 -30.98 0.61
CA GLU A 196 -21.64 -31.83 1.03
C GLU A 196 -20.35 -31.46 0.28
N GLU A 197 -20.43 -31.31 -1.05
CA GLU A 197 -19.34 -30.81 -1.90
C GLU A 197 -18.91 -29.39 -1.53
N PHE A 198 -19.86 -28.53 -1.14
CA PHE A 198 -19.58 -27.18 -0.66
C PHE A 198 -18.83 -27.21 0.68
N ASN A 199 -19.26 -28.04 1.63
CA ASN A 199 -18.62 -28.15 2.93
C ASN A 199 -17.23 -28.77 2.85
N GLU A 200 -17.02 -29.75 1.98
CA GLU A 200 -15.71 -30.37 1.76
C GLU A 200 -14.72 -29.34 1.19
N TYR A 201 -15.12 -28.58 0.17
CA TYR A 201 -14.32 -27.49 -0.38
C TYR A 201 -14.04 -26.39 0.66
N LYS A 202 -15.05 -25.97 1.42
CA LYS A 202 -14.92 -24.99 2.51
C LYS A 202 -13.90 -25.45 3.54
N ASN A 203 -13.93 -26.72 3.95
CA ASN A 203 -13.03 -27.26 4.95
C ASN A 203 -11.60 -27.37 4.44
N THR A 204 -11.37 -27.78 3.18
CA THR A 204 -10.04 -27.75 2.57
C THR A 204 -9.47 -26.33 2.55
N VAL A 205 -10.27 -25.34 2.14
CA VAL A 205 -9.85 -23.94 2.08
C VAL A 205 -9.55 -23.36 3.48
N ILE A 206 -10.36 -23.69 4.49
CA ILE A 206 -10.10 -23.26 5.86
C ILE A 206 -8.81 -23.90 6.37
N ASN A 207 -8.58 -25.18 6.12
CA ASN A 207 -7.38 -25.88 6.57
C ASN A 207 -6.11 -25.33 5.90
N ASP A 208 -6.13 -25.10 4.58
CA ASP A 208 -5.01 -24.51 3.85
C ASP A 208 -4.67 -23.10 4.38
N ARG A 209 -5.70 -22.31 4.74
CA ARG A 209 -5.52 -20.97 5.34
C ARG A 209 -4.95 -21.03 6.74
N THR A 210 -5.43 -21.95 7.58
CA THR A 210 -4.91 -22.16 8.94
C THR A 210 -3.43 -22.55 8.90
N GLN A 211 -3.05 -23.47 8.01
CA GLN A 211 -1.64 -23.86 7.85
C GLN A 211 -0.76 -22.72 7.34
N ALA A 212 -1.27 -21.88 6.42
CA ALA A 212 -0.52 -20.71 5.94
C ALA A 212 -0.27 -19.67 7.06
N ILE A 213 -1.23 -19.48 7.95
CA ILE A 213 -1.11 -18.58 9.12
C ILE A 213 -0.08 -19.12 10.12
N GLU A 214 -0.16 -20.41 10.47
CA GLU A 214 0.80 -21.05 11.38
C GLU A 214 2.24 -20.96 10.85
N ASN A 215 2.43 -21.08 9.53
CA ASN A 215 3.72 -20.90 8.87
C ASN A 215 4.23 -19.46 8.97
N LEU A 216 3.37 -18.46 8.83
CA LEU A 216 3.73 -17.05 9.00
C LEU A 216 4.12 -16.73 10.45
N GLU A 217 3.36 -17.23 11.41
CA GLU A 217 3.66 -17.07 12.84
C GLU A 217 5.03 -17.69 13.19
N THR A 218 5.30 -18.89 12.70
CA THR A 218 6.58 -19.58 12.91
C THR A 218 7.75 -18.78 12.34
N LYS A 219 7.64 -18.29 11.11
CA LYS A 219 8.67 -17.48 10.47
C LYS A 219 8.86 -16.12 11.19
N PHE A 220 7.78 -15.50 11.69
CA PHE A 220 7.86 -14.29 12.50
C PHE A 220 8.62 -14.51 13.82
N GLN A 221 8.41 -15.64 14.49
CA GLN A 221 9.20 -15.99 15.68
C GLN A 221 10.68 -16.19 15.36
N GLN A 222 11.01 -16.79 14.21
CA GLN A 222 12.40 -16.93 13.75
C GLN A 222 13.05 -15.56 13.50
N LEU A 223 12.31 -14.61 12.89
CA LEU A 223 12.77 -13.24 12.69
C LEU A 223 13.02 -12.55 14.04
N LYS A 224 12.05 -12.62 14.96
CA LYS A 224 12.18 -12.07 16.31
C LYS A 224 13.40 -12.61 17.05
N ASN A 225 13.65 -13.91 16.97
CA ASN A 225 14.81 -14.54 17.60
C ASN A 225 16.13 -14.11 16.94
N SER A 226 16.17 -13.94 15.62
CA SER A 226 17.36 -13.40 14.95
C SER A 226 17.64 -11.95 15.34
N MET A 227 16.61 -11.16 15.66
CA MET A 227 16.79 -9.76 16.11
C MET A 227 17.26 -9.66 17.57
N ASN A 228 16.83 -10.55 18.47
CA ASN A 228 17.27 -10.57 19.87
C ASN A 228 18.76 -10.89 20.07
N ILE A 229 19.44 -11.46 19.07
CA ILE A 229 20.90 -11.70 19.12
C ILE A 229 21.69 -10.37 19.01
N TYR A 230 21.09 -9.30 18.47
CA TYR A 230 21.77 -8.03 18.21
C TYR A 230 21.59 -6.97 19.31
N THR A 231 20.87 -7.28 20.39
CA THR A 231 20.51 -6.30 21.44
C THR A 231 21.52 -6.17 22.58
N GLU A 232 22.62 -6.94 22.61
CA GLU A 232 23.44 -6.99 23.83
C GLU A 232 24.62 -5.99 23.93
N ASN A 233 25.11 -5.27 22.89
CA ASN A 233 26.38 -4.54 23.06
C ASN A 233 26.66 -3.27 22.21
N ASP A 234 25.70 -2.44 21.78
CA ASP A 234 26.11 -1.17 21.14
C ASP A 234 25.14 0.02 21.27
N GLU A 235 25.70 1.18 21.64
CA GLU A 235 24.98 2.45 21.84
C GLU A 235 24.39 3.04 20.54
N HIS A 236 24.71 2.46 19.37
CA HIS A 236 24.15 2.82 18.07
C HIS A 236 22.76 2.23 17.80
N GLY A 237 22.21 1.40 18.70
CA GLY A 237 20.87 0.80 18.58
C GLY A 237 19.69 1.78 18.62
N MET A 238 19.89 3.04 18.99
CA MET A 238 18.80 4.02 19.17
C MET A 238 18.07 4.41 17.87
N SER A 239 18.75 4.49 16.71
CA SER A 239 18.05 4.76 15.43
C SER A 239 17.33 3.51 14.89
N PHE A 240 17.81 2.32 15.25
CA PHE A 240 17.15 1.04 14.98
C PHE A 240 15.94 0.82 15.88
N ILE A 241 15.96 1.34 17.12
CA ILE A 241 14.82 1.36 18.05
C ILE A 241 13.70 2.28 17.55
N ASP A 242 14.02 3.41 16.92
CA ASP A 242 13.01 4.27 16.29
C ASP A 242 12.39 3.61 15.05
N GLY A 243 13.20 2.92 14.23
CA GLY A 243 12.70 2.05 13.15
C GLY A 243 11.87 0.88 13.66
N TYR A 244 12.27 0.25 14.77
CA TYR A 244 11.54 -0.80 15.47
C TYR A 244 10.21 -0.29 16.03
N ASN A 245 10.19 0.86 16.69
CA ASN A 245 8.97 1.45 17.23
C ASN A 245 8.04 1.89 16.09
N HIS A 246 8.57 2.40 14.99
CA HIS A 246 7.77 2.76 13.81
C HIS A 246 7.21 1.52 13.10
N ALA A 247 8.01 0.46 12.92
CA ALA A 247 7.59 -0.80 12.32
C ALA A 247 6.65 -1.60 13.23
N TYR A 248 6.92 -1.69 14.54
CA TYR A 248 6.06 -2.31 15.54
C TYR A 248 4.74 -1.56 15.69
N THR A 249 4.76 -0.22 15.68
CA THR A 249 3.53 0.59 15.71
C THR A 249 2.77 0.48 14.39
N SER A 250 3.45 0.44 13.25
CA SER A 250 2.84 0.20 11.93
C SER A 250 2.27 -1.21 11.81
N LEU A 251 2.94 -2.23 12.33
CA LEU A 251 2.48 -3.62 12.37
C LEU A 251 1.35 -3.82 13.37
N LYS A 252 1.40 -3.18 14.54
CA LYS A 252 0.32 -3.23 15.54
C LYS A 252 -0.89 -2.44 15.06
N SER A 253 -0.70 -1.32 14.35
CA SER A 253 -1.79 -0.59 13.70
C SER A 253 -2.31 -1.31 12.46
N MET A 254 -1.48 -2.09 11.74
CA MET A 254 -1.90 -3.01 10.67
C MET A 254 -2.62 -4.22 11.24
N GLN A 255 -2.21 -4.79 12.38
CA GLN A 255 -2.89 -5.88 13.08
C GLN A 255 -4.19 -5.39 13.71
N LEU A 256 -4.24 -4.17 14.26
CA LEU A 256 -5.46 -3.53 14.73
C LEU A 256 -6.36 -3.11 13.56
N SER A 257 -5.79 -2.69 12.43
CA SER A 257 -6.50 -2.47 11.17
C SER A 257 -6.97 -3.79 10.58
N HIS A 258 -6.24 -4.89 10.76
CA HIS A 258 -6.61 -6.23 10.29
C HIS A 258 -7.65 -6.85 11.22
N GLN A 259 -7.59 -6.61 12.53
CA GLN A 259 -8.65 -6.93 13.49
C GLN A 259 -9.87 -6.04 13.27
N LYS A 260 -9.71 -4.75 12.97
CA LYS A 260 -10.81 -3.88 12.55
C LYS A 260 -11.33 -4.25 11.17
N LYS A 261 -10.49 -4.76 10.27
CA LYS A 261 -10.89 -5.32 8.98
C LYS A 261 -11.44 -6.72 9.13
N LEU A 262 -11.09 -7.50 10.16
CA LEU A 262 -11.67 -8.81 10.49
C LEU A 262 -12.99 -8.62 11.19
N VAL A 263 -13.12 -7.63 12.08
CA VAL A 263 -14.39 -7.18 12.67
C VAL A 263 -15.21 -6.48 11.61
N ALA A 264 -14.62 -5.70 10.71
CA ALA A 264 -15.32 -5.14 9.55
C ALA A 264 -15.56 -6.20 8.48
N LEU A 265 -14.84 -7.31 8.43
CA LEU A 265 -15.06 -8.49 7.58
C LEU A 265 -15.94 -9.50 8.29
N GLU A 266 -16.16 -9.43 9.59
CA GLU A 266 -17.16 -10.17 10.35
C GLU A 266 -18.45 -9.37 10.32
N ASN A 267 -18.38 -8.05 10.37
CA ASN A 267 -19.48 -7.15 10.08
C ASN A 267 -19.76 -7.14 8.58
N LEU A 268 -18.75 -7.26 7.71
CA LEU A 268 -18.93 -7.50 6.29
C LEU A 268 -19.43 -8.92 6.13
N ILE A 269 -18.87 -9.98 6.67
CA ILE A 269 -19.44 -11.35 6.64
C ILE A 269 -20.80 -11.40 7.33
N ASN A 270 -21.19 -10.49 8.21
CA ASN A 270 -22.55 -10.35 8.72
C ASN A 270 -23.41 -9.46 7.80
N SER A 271 -22.79 -8.61 6.96
CA SER A 271 -23.38 -7.75 5.93
C SER A 271 -23.09 -8.17 4.46
N THR A 272 -22.49 -9.34 4.23
CA THR A 272 -22.12 -10.14 3.04
C THR A 272 -22.44 -11.61 3.36
N SER A 273 -22.78 -11.92 4.63
CA SER A 273 -24.04 -12.62 4.96
C SER A 273 -25.29 -11.85 4.50
N ARG A 274 -25.14 -10.73 3.78
CA ARG A 274 -26.09 -10.39 2.71
C ARG A 274 -26.18 -11.44 1.59
N SER A 275 -25.42 -12.55 1.68
CA SER A 275 -25.69 -13.84 1.02
C SER A 275 -25.86 -15.02 2.02
N GLY A 276 -25.81 -14.72 3.33
CA GLY A 276 -26.06 -15.57 4.49
C GLY A 276 -27.40 -15.21 5.14
N LEU A 277 -28.33 -14.74 4.31
CA LEU A 277 -29.74 -14.71 4.62
C LEU A 277 -30.14 -16.16 4.93
N GLN A 278 -30.66 -16.43 6.13
CA GLN A 278 -31.21 -17.75 6.40
C GLN A 278 -32.28 -18.04 5.33
N VAL A 279 -32.08 -19.12 4.56
CA VAL A 279 -33.10 -19.59 3.63
C VAL A 279 -34.13 -20.28 4.48
N ASN A 280 -35.23 -19.58 4.75
CA ASN A 280 -36.38 -20.20 5.36
C ASN A 280 -37.09 -20.99 4.25
N SER A 281 -36.84 -22.30 4.24
CA SER A 281 -37.41 -23.23 3.27
C SER A 281 -38.86 -23.62 3.56
N ASN A 282 -39.41 -23.21 4.70
CA ASN A 282 -40.84 -23.30 4.93
C ASN A 282 -41.56 -22.27 4.07
N VAL A 283 -42.73 -22.65 3.56
CA VAL A 283 -43.60 -21.72 2.85
C VAL A 283 -43.97 -20.59 3.80
N LEU A 284 -43.69 -19.36 3.39
CA LEU A 284 -44.07 -18.17 4.12
C LEU A 284 -45.61 -18.05 4.13
N ASP A 285 -46.21 -17.92 5.31
CA ASP A 285 -47.67 -17.76 5.42
C ASP A 285 -48.15 -16.36 4.96
N ASP A 286 -47.37 -15.32 5.29
CA ASP A 286 -47.71 -13.92 5.05
C ASP A 286 -46.43 -13.06 5.01
N VAL A 287 -46.30 -12.20 4.00
CA VAL A 287 -45.17 -11.26 3.87
C VAL A 287 -45.02 -10.33 5.06
N ASN A 288 -46.13 -9.93 5.70
CA ASN A 288 -46.08 -9.04 6.87
C ASN A 288 -45.33 -9.65 8.06
N ASN A 289 -45.28 -10.98 8.15
CA ASN A 289 -44.65 -11.69 9.26
C ASN A 289 -43.12 -11.65 9.22
N ILE A 290 -42.53 -11.21 8.11
CA ILE A 290 -41.08 -11.05 7.98
C ILE A 290 -40.61 -9.94 8.94
N SER A 291 -39.75 -10.31 9.88
CA SER A 291 -39.19 -9.42 10.91
C SER A 291 -37.66 -9.46 10.96
N GLU A 292 -37.02 -10.31 10.16
CA GLU A 292 -35.58 -10.44 10.11
C GLU A 292 -35.11 -10.40 8.65
N SER A 293 -33.85 -10.02 8.44
CA SER A 293 -33.28 -10.10 7.10
C SER A 293 -33.12 -11.57 6.71
N GLY A 294 -33.64 -11.98 5.55
CA GLY A 294 -33.62 -13.38 5.15
C GLY A 294 -34.04 -13.59 3.69
N ILE A 295 -33.95 -14.84 3.24
CA ILE A 295 -34.54 -15.31 1.99
C ILE A 295 -35.74 -16.19 2.40
N TYR A 296 -36.92 -15.79 1.96
CA TYR A 296 -38.17 -16.47 2.31
C TYR A 296 -38.78 -17.08 1.07
N TRP A 297 -39.04 -18.39 1.10
CA TRP A 297 -39.79 -19.05 0.03
C TRP A 297 -41.28 -18.68 0.12
N PHE A 298 -41.87 -18.32 -1.02
CA PHE A 298 -43.30 -18.08 -1.15
C PHE A 298 -43.90 -18.92 -2.27
N ASP A 299 -45.19 -19.22 -2.15
CA ASP A 299 -45.97 -19.86 -3.21
C ASP A 299 -47.35 -19.21 -3.33
N SER A 300 -48.30 -19.91 -3.97
CA SER A 300 -49.66 -19.41 -4.17
C SER A 300 -50.49 -19.30 -2.88
N SER A 301 -50.06 -19.93 -1.78
CA SER A 301 -50.71 -19.84 -0.47
C SER A 301 -50.26 -18.63 0.36
N THR A 302 -49.10 -18.04 0.04
CA THR A 302 -48.55 -16.89 0.77
C THR A 302 -49.40 -15.64 0.59
N ARG A 303 -49.80 -15.01 1.69
CA ARG A 303 -50.62 -13.78 1.69
C ARG A 303 -49.79 -12.52 1.50
N ASN A 304 -50.43 -11.43 1.04
CA ASN A 304 -49.84 -10.09 0.83
C ASN A 304 -48.72 -10.04 -0.21
N ILE A 305 -48.82 -10.91 -1.21
CA ILE A 305 -47.94 -11.02 -2.35
C ILE A 305 -48.62 -10.34 -3.56
N PRO A 306 -47.93 -9.50 -4.36
CA PRO A 306 -48.53 -8.78 -5.50
C PRO A 306 -48.78 -9.72 -6.67
N VAL A 307 -49.65 -9.36 -7.63
CA VAL A 307 -49.80 -10.16 -8.86
C VAL A 307 -48.48 -10.22 -9.64
N ARG A 308 -48.20 -11.35 -10.30
CA ARG A 308 -46.93 -11.65 -10.99
C ARG A 308 -47.19 -12.35 -12.32
N ASN A 309 -46.19 -12.31 -13.19
CA ASN A 309 -46.15 -13.14 -14.39
C ASN A 309 -45.92 -14.62 -14.00
N ASP A 310 -46.43 -15.54 -14.82
CA ASP A 310 -46.52 -16.96 -14.48
C ASP A 310 -45.14 -17.64 -14.31
N ASN A 311 -44.11 -17.12 -14.99
CA ASN A 311 -42.73 -17.57 -14.83
C ASN A 311 -42.14 -17.25 -13.44
N ASN A 312 -42.82 -16.42 -12.63
CA ASN A 312 -42.45 -16.03 -11.27
C ASN A 312 -43.61 -16.32 -10.27
N ALA A 313 -44.43 -17.33 -10.54
CA ALA A 313 -45.60 -17.67 -9.73
C ALA A 313 -45.26 -18.06 -8.28
N ASN A 314 -44.11 -18.68 -8.05
CA ASN A 314 -43.50 -18.95 -6.75
C ASN A 314 -42.02 -18.56 -6.79
N GLY A 315 -41.38 -18.48 -5.62
CA GLY A 315 -39.98 -18.08 -5.59
C GLY A 315 -39.53 -17.58 -4.23
N TYR A 316 -38.57 -16.65 -4.27
CA TYR A 316 -37.90 -16.15 -3.08
C TYR A 316 -38.12 -14.65 -2.91
N ILE A 317 -38.41 -14.23 -1.69
CA ILE A 317 -38.35 -12.84 -1.24
C ILE A 317 -37.02 -12.64 -0.53
N GLU A 318 -36.23 -11.69 -1.02
CA GLU A 318 -35.14 -11.10 -0.26
C GLU A 318 -35.69 -10.02 0.65
N ALA A 319 -35.51 -10.19 1.96
CA ALA A 319 -35.84 -9.19 2.95
C ALA A 319 -34.57 -8.57 3.52
N ILE A 320 -34.49 -7.25 3.45
CA ILE A 320 -33.42 -6.44 4.05
C ILE A 320 -34.05 -5.58 5.15
N MET A 321 -33.99 -6.09 6.36
CA MET A 321 -34.57 -5.46 7.55
C MET A 321 -33.52 -4.60 8.25
N LYS A 322 -33.90 -3.35 8.56
CA LYS A 322 -33.14 -2.47 9.47
C LYS A 322 -33.41 -2.85 10.92
N ASP A 323 -34.66 -3.16 11.23
CA ASP A 323 -35.19 -3.62 12.50
C ASP A 323 -36.50 -4.41 12.22
N PRO A 324 -37.15 -5.07 13.21
CA PRO A 324 -38.32 -5.91 12.97
C PRO A 324 -39.51 -5.24 12.28
N ASP A 325 -39.59 -3.92 12.36
CA ASP A 325 -40.72 -3.12 11.89
C ASP A 325 -40.40 -2.30 10.63
N ASN A 326 -39.11 -2.20 10.26
CA ASN A 326 -38.67 -1.36 9.15
C ASN A 326 -37.67 -2.09 8.25
N GLY A 327 -37.97 -2.16 6.94
CA GLY A 327 -37.11 -2.83 5.97
C GLY A 327 -37.61 -2.74 4.54
N MET A 328 -36.94 -3.44 3.63
CA MET A 328 -37.29 -3.52 2.22
C MET A 328 -37.36 -4.97 1.78
N PHE A 329 -38.39 -5.32 1.02
CA PHE A 329 -38.61 -6.65 0.47
C PHE A 329 -38.52 -6.60 -1.04
N THR A 330 -37.85 -7.58 -1.64
CA THR A 330 -37.70 -7.73 -3.09
C THR A 330 -37.96 -9.17 -3.51
N ILE A 331 -38.89 -9.37 -4.44
CA ILE A 331 -39.13 -10.67 -5.06
C ILE A 331 -38.05 -10.90 -6.12
N LEU A 332 -37.20 -11.89 -5.87
CA LEU A 332 -36.10 -12.24 -6.76
C LEU A 332 -36.65 -12.80 -8.08
N GLY A 333 -36.03 -12.42 -9.19
CA GLY A 333 -36.46 -12.82 -10.55
C GLY A 333 -37.63 -12.02 -11.14
N ALA A 334 -38.38 -11.28 -10.32
CA ALA A 334 -39.45 -10.39 -10.78
C ALA A 334 -39.10 -8.89 -10.67
N ASP A 335 -38.08 -8.55 -9.88
CA ASP A 335 -37.67 -7.16 -9.56
C ASP A 335 -38.86 -6.32 -9.08
N ILE A 336 -39.65 -6.93 -8.18
CA ILE A 336 -40.82 -6.34 -7.52
C ILE A 336 -40.45 -6.10 -6.06
N SER A 337 -40.55 -4.84 -5.60
CA SER A 337 -40.14 -4.45 -4.26
C SER A 337 -41.20 -3.66 -3.50
N ILE A 338 -41.19 -3.76 -2.18
CA ILE A 338 -42.03 -2.97 -1.27
C ILE A 338 -41.24 -2.61 -0.01
N GLU A 339 -41.62 -1.51 0.63
CA GLU A 339 -41.09 -1.12 1.92
C GLU A 339 -41.99 -1.65 3.04
N LYS A 340 -41.40 -2.13 4.14
CA LYS A 340 -42.07 -2.30 5.43
C LYS A 340 -41.69 -1.11 6.30
N TRP A 341 -42.68 -0.39 6.81
CA TRP A 341 -42.49 0.79 7.65
C TRP A 341 -43.44 0.73 8.85
N GLN A 342 -42.90 0.91 10.05
CA GLN A 342 -43.67 0.85 11.31
C GLN A 342 -44.51 -0.43 11.45
N GLY A 343 -43.95 -1.57 11.04
CA GLY A 343 -44.56 -2.89 11.21
C GLY A 343 -45.58 -3.26 10.12
N GLN A 344 -45.82 -2.39 9.15
CA GLN A 344 -46.80 -2.60 8.08
C GLN A 344 -46.15 -2.47 6.70
N LEU A 345 -46.63 -3.22 5.71
CA LEU A 345 -46.29 -2.96 4.31
C LEU A 345 -46.73 -1.54 3.93
N HIS A 346 -45.79 -0.73 3.49
CA HIS A 346 -45.97 0.67 3.19
C HIS A 346 -46.15 0.87 1.69
N GLN A 347 -47.23 1.57 1.31
CA GLN A 347 -47.62 1.84 -0.08
C GLN A 347 -47.99 0.56 -0.84
N ARG A 348 -47.47 0.41 -2.07
CA ARG A 348 -47.79 -0.65 -3.02
C ARG A 348 -46.48 -1.24 -3.54
N TRP A 349 -46.52 -2.50 -3.95
CA TRP A 349 -45.40 -3.15 -4.60
C TRP A 349 -45.06 -2.42 -5.90
N ARG A 350 -43.76 -2.14 -6.11
CA ARG A 350 -43.24 -1.44 -7.28
C ARG A 350 -42.43 -2.44 -8.10
N SER A 351 -42.71 -2.52 -9.39
CA SER A 351 -41.94 -3.36 -10.31
C SER A 351 -41.20 -2.51 -11.32
N SER A 352 -39.97 -2.89 -11.63
CA SER A 352 -39.27 -2.37 -12.82
C SER A 352 -39.70 -3.09 -14.11
N GLN A 353 -40.43 -4.20 -13.99
CA GLN A 353 -40.88 -5.05 -15.09
C GLN A 353 -42.39 -4.87 -15.34
N PRO A 354 -42.85 -4.94 -16.61
CA PRO A 354 -44.28 -5.00 -16.91
C PRO A 354 -44.93 -6.27 -16.36
N ILE A 355 -46.03 -6.11 -15.63
CA ILE A 355 -46.84 -7.21 -15.10
C ILE A 355 -48.04 -7.41 -16.03
N LEU A 356 -48.18 -8.62 -16.59
CA LEU A 356 -49.29 -8.97 -17.47
C LEU A 356 -50.60 -9.04 -16.69
N LEU A 357 -51.49 -8.08 -16.94
CA LEU A 357 -52.79 -7.99 -16.29
C LEU A 357 -53.87 -8.71 -17.08
N TRP A 358 -53.74 -8.74 -18.40
CA TRP A 358 -54.68 -9.43 -19.29
C TRP A 358 -54.05 -9.68 -20.65
N GLU A 359 -54.39 -10.82 -21.27
CA GLU A 359 -54.07 -11.14 -22.67
C GLU A 359 -55.30 -11.75 -23.36
N GLY A 360 -55.43 -11.50 -24.67
CA GLY A 360 -56.53 -12.03 -25.45
C GLY A 360 -56.79 -11.24 -26.73
N THR A 361 -58.06 -11.12 -27.11
CA THR A 361 -58.48 -10.23 -28.21
C THR A 361 -59.78 -9.56 -27.83
N ALA A 362 -59.69 -8.29 -27.41
CA ALA A 362 -60.82 -7.48 -27.00
C ALA A 362 -61.15 -6.50 -28.11
N LYS A 363 -62.41 -6.50 -28.55
CA LYS A 363 -62.95 -5.62 -29.59
C LYS A 363 -63.96 -4.66 -28.96
N LYS A 364 -64.55 -3.78 -29.78
CA LYS A 364 -65.68 -2.95 -29.37
C LYS A 364 -66.77 -3.80 -28.69
N GLY A 365 -67.21 -3.37 -27.51
CA GLY A 365 -68.19 -4.03 -26.67
C GLY A 365 -67.58 -5.02 -25.65
N SER A 366 -66.29 -5.34 -25.73
CA SER A 366 -65.63 -6.19 -24.74
C SER A 366 -65.41 -5.47 -23.41
N VAL A 367 -65.57 -6.23 -22.32
CA VAL A 367 -65.09 -5.88 -20.98
C VAL A 367 -63.88 -6.75 -20.70
N ILE A 368 -62.74 -6.12 -20.43
CA ILE A 368 -61.50 -6.76 -20.01
C ILE A 368 -61.50 -6.80 -18.49
N GLU A 369 -61.41 -7.99 -17.92
CA GLU A 369 -61.15 -8.22 -16.50
C GLU A 369 -59.64 -8.38 -16.28
N LEU A 370 -59.06 -7.49 -15.48
CA LEU A 370 -57.64 -7.44 -15.16
C LEU A 370 -57.34 -8.32 -13.94
N ARG A 371 -56.17 -8.95 -13.95
CA ARG A 371 -55.70 -9.79 -12.84
C ARG A 371 -55.40 -9.02 -11.54
N ASP A 372 -55.19 -7.70 -11.61
CA ASP A 372 -54.87 -6.86 -10.46
C ASP A 372 -55.53 -5.47 -10.59
N ASN A 373 -55.59 -4.74 -9.48
CA ASN A 373 -56.05 -3.37 -9.44
C ASN A 373 -55.16 -2.47 -10.31
N VAL A 374 -55.75 -1.83 -11.32
CA VAL A 374 -55.10 -0.92 -12.25
C VAL A 374 -54.39 0.24 -11.54
N HIS A 375 -54.91 0.67 -10.38
CA HIS A 375 -54.34 1.73 -9.55
C HIS A 375 -53.16 1.26 -8.69
N ASN A 376 -52.74 -0.01 -8.77
CA ASN A 376 -51.43 -0.44 -8.25
C ASN A 376 -50.27 0.00 -9.17
N TYR A 377 -50.56 0.48 -10.37
CA TYR A 377 -49.57 0.84 -11.37
C TYR A 377 -49.53 2.35 -11.61
N LEU A 378 -48.41 2.86 -12.13
CA LEU A 378 -48.32 4.26 -12.56
C LEU A 378 -48.79 4.42 -14.00
N LYS A 379 -48.49 3.43 -14.84
CA LYS A 379 -48.83 3.39 -16.25
C LYS A 379 -49.32 2.02 -16.67
N LEU A 380 -50.14 1.98 -17.73
CA LEU A 380 -50.43 0.78 -18.48
C LEU A 380 -49.66 0.77 -19.79
N ILE A 381 -49.20 -0.41 -20.16
CA ILE A 381 -48.70 -0.72 -21.49
C ILE A 381 -49.80 -1.53 -22.17
N ILE A 382 -50.38 -0.97 -23.23
CA ILE A 382 -51.48 -1.58 -23.96
C ILE A 382 -50.96 -1.99 -25.34
N ASN A 383 -51.01 -3.29 -25.62
CA ASN A 383 -50.72 -3.83 -26.93
C ASN A 383 -52.00 -3.85 -27.76
N ILE A 384 -51.89 -3.35 -28.98
CA ILE A 384 -53.01 -2.99 -29.84
C ILE A 384 -52.71 -3.46 -31.26
N SER A 385 -53.73 -4.01 -31.90
CA SER A 385 -53.73 -4.23 -33.34
C SER A 385 -54.63 -3.21 -34.00
N PHE A 386 -54.04 -2.17 -34.59
CA PHE A 386 -54.71 -1.28 -35.53
C PHE A 386 -54.67 -1.89 -36.94
N TYR A 387 -55.53 -1.42 -37.84
CA TYR A 387 -55.48 -1.79 -39.25
C TYR A 387 -54.15 -1.37 -39.89
N THR A 388 -53.70 -0.13 -39.60
CA THR A 388 -52.46 0.43 -40.16
C THR A 388 -51.19 0.00 -39.42
N ASP A 389 -51.32 -0.44 -38.16
CA ASP A 389 -50.21 -0.92 -37.34
C ASP A 389 -50.69 -2.07 -36.43
N LYS A 390 -50.43 -3.29 -36.88
CA LYS A 390 -50.93 -4.51 -36.22
C LYS A 390 -50.23 -4.83 -34.90
N ASN A 391 -49.11 -4.18 -34.59
CA ASN A 391 -48.29 -4.49 -33.40
C ASN A 391 -47.97 -3.22 -32.60
N ALA A 392 -48.94 -2.31 -32.51
CA ALA A 392 -48.76 -1.06 -31.79
C ALA A 392 -48.70 -1.29 -30.27
N THR A 393 -47.80 -0.56 -29.60
CA THR A 393 -47.76 -0.48 -28.14
C THR A 393 -48.02 0.96 -27.71
N ARG A 394 -48.82 1.15 -26.65
CA ARG A 394 -49.12 2.48 -26.09
C ARG A 394 -48.90 2.50 -24.59
N PHE A 395 -48.29 3.57 -24.12
CA PHE A 395 -48.12 3.85 -22.69
C PHE A 395 -49.15 4.88 -22.27
N VAL A 396 -49.94 4.57 -21.26
CA VAL A 396 -50.97 5.47 -20.73
C VAL A 396 -50.80 5.61 -19.23
N SER A 397 -50.94 6.83 -18.70
CA SER A 397 -51.13 7.00 -17.26
C SER A 397 -52.49 6.42 -16.86
N VAL A 398 -52.55 5.76 -15.70
CA VAL A 398 -53.80 5.21 -15.19
C VAL A 398 -54.71 6.37 -14.76
N PRO A 399 -55.85 6.60 -15.43
CA PRO A 399 -56.79 7.64 -15.05
C PRO A 399 -57.70 7.14 -13.93
N ALA A 400 -58.50 8.02 -13.32
CA ALA A 400 -59.42 7.62 -12.25
C ALA A 400 -60.56 6.72 -12.78
N ASN A 401 -61.21 5.99 -11.87
CA ASN A 401 -62.42 5.24 -12.21
C ASN A 401 -63.48 6.13 -12.86
N ASN A 402 -64.13 5.59 -13.88
CA ASN A 402 -65.08 6.23 -14.80
C ASN A 402 -64.48 7.25 -15.78
N GLU A 403 -63.16 7.37 -15.88
CA GLU A 403 -62.49 8.19 -16.90
C GLU A 403 -62.18 7.38 -18.17
N ARG A 404 -61.95 8.13 -19.26
CA ARG A 404 -61.79 7.57 -20.61
C ARG A 404 -60.38 7.78 -21.13
N ILE A 405 -59.87 6.78 -21.83
CA ILE A 405 -58.60 6.78 -22.54
C ILE A 405 -58.89 6.72 -24.04
N TYR A 406 -58.23 7.58 -24.82
CA TYR A 406 -58.32 7.60 -26.27
C TYR A 406 -56.96 7.32 -26.88
N LEU A 407 -56.88 6.30 -27.73
CA LEU A 407 -55.65 5.86 -28.37
C LEU A 407 -55.79 6.01 -29.88
N ASN A 408 -54.96 6.88 -30.45
CA ASN A 408 -55.03 7.23 -31.87
C ASN A 408 -53.85 6.64 -32.65
N GLN A 409 -54.11 6.36 -33.93
CA GLN A 409 -53.10 5.97 -34.90
C GLN A 409 -53.41 6.59 -36.25
N SER A 410 -52.37 7.02 -36.97
CA SER A 410 -52.49 7.48 -38.35
C SER A 410 -51.51 6.72 -39.22
N GLY A 411 -51.96 6.21 -40.37
CA GLY A 411 -51.10 5.48 -41.30
C GLY A 411 -51.36 5.87 -42.75
N LEU A 412 -50.31 6.25 -43.48
CA LEU A 412 -50.39 6.61 -44.90
C LEU A 412 -50.82 5.41 -45.76
N ARG A 413 -51.53 5.69 -46.85
CA ARG A 413 -51.91 4.67 -47.83
C ARG A 413 -51.38 5.00 -49.23
N LEU A 414 -51.04 3.95 -49.97
CA LEU A 414 -50.70 4.03 -51.38
C LEU A 414 -51.97 3.89 -52.20
N SER A 415 -52.25 4.88 -53.04
CA SER A 415 -53.33 4.81 -54.02
C SER A 415 -52.81 5.30 -55.36
N GLN A 416 -52.90 4.44 -56.39
CA GLN A 416 -52.41 4.72 -57.74
C GLN A 416 -50.96 5.22 -57.77
N GLY A 417 -50.08 4.60 -56.98
CA GLY A 417 -48.65 4.96 -56.92
C GLY A 417 -48.32 6.25 -56.16
N ASN A 418 -49.31 6.95 -55.60
CA ASN A 418 -49.12 8.16 -54.81
C ASN A 418 -49.45 7.92 -53.33
N LEU A 419 -48.71 8.57 -52.43
CA LEU A 419 -49.08 8.66 -51.02
C LEU A 419 -50.28 9.59 -50.88
N LYS A 420 -51.36 9.12 -50.26
CA LYS A 420 -52.58 9.90 -49.97
C LYS A 420 -52.76 10.06 -48.46
N ASN A 421 -53.70 10.94 -48.08
CA ASN A 421 -54.19 10.96 -46.70
C ASN A 421 -54.56 9.54 -46.28
N GLY A 422 -54.04 9.19 -45.12
CA GLY A 422 -54.07 7.85 -44.59
C GLY A 422 -55.37 7.48 -43.91
N ASN A 423 -55.35 6.35 -43.23
CA ASN A 423 -56.39 6.02 -42.26
C ASN A 423 -56.08 6.72 -40.94
N LEU A 424 -57.11 7.26 -40.29
CA LEU A 424 -57.08 7.69 -38.90
C LEU A 424 -57.90 6.71 -38.08
N GLU A 425 -57.30 6.13 -37.06
CA GLU A 425 -57.90 5.11 -36.20
C GLU A 425 -57.93 5.57 -34.75
N GLU A 426 -58.99 5.22 -34.03
CA GLU A 426 -59.18 5.53 -32.61
C GLU A 426 -59.74 4.33 -31.86
N ILE A 427 -59.18 4.05 -30.68
CA ILE A 427 -59.76 3.17 -29.67
C ILE A 427 -60.13 3.99 -28.44
N GLY A 428 -61.35 3.84 -27.96
CA GLY A 428 -61.84 4.41 -26.71
C GLY A 428 -62.02 3.33 -25.65
N ILE A 429 -61.34 3.53 -24.51
CA ILE A 429 -61.37 2.64 -23.34
C ILE A 429 -61.98 3.42 -22.17
N LEU A 430 -62.89 2.79 -21.43
CA LEU A 430 -63.42 3.30 -20.17
C LEU A 430 -62.83 2.47 -19.03
N VAL A 431 -62.19 3.12 -18.06
CA VAL A 431 -61.82 2.46 -16.80
C VAL A 431 -63.08 2.40 -15.95
N GLN A 432 -63.76 1.25 -15.90
CA GLN A 432 -65.05 1.15 -15.20
C GLN A 432 -64.85 1.17 -13.70
N ASP A 433 -63.90 0.36 -13.26
CA ASP A 433 -63.48 0.22 -11.88
C ASP A 433 -62.02 -0.24 -11.85
N ASP A 434 -61.55 -0.59 -10.66
CA ASP A 434 -60.18 -0.97 -10.38
C ASP A 434 -59.68 -2.17 -11.20
N THR A 435 -60.56 -3.07 -11.65
CA THR A 435 -60.17 -4.29 -12.36
C THR A 435 -60.83 -4.43 -13.73
N HIS A 436 -61.66 -3.50 -14.18
CA HIS A 436 -62.39 -3.63 -15.44
C HIS A 436 -62.16 -2.49 -16.43
N LEU A 437 -61.78 -2.84 -17.66
CA LEU A 437 -61.64 -1.92 -18.78
C LEU A 437 -62.67 -2.25 -19.87
N SER A 438 -63.50 -1.28 -20.23
CA SER A 438 -64.48 -1.43 -21.32
C SER A 438 -63.99 -0.79 -22.62
N LEU A 439 -63.89 -1.59 -23.69
CA LEU A 439 -63.65 -1.07 -25.04
C LEU A 439 -64.98 -0.64 -25.63
N TYR A 440 -65.36 0.62 -25.42
CA TYR A 440 -66.65 1.12 -25.89
C TYR A 440 -66.60 1.65 -27.33
N LYS A 441 -65.39 1.88 -27.88
CA LYS A 441 -65.20 2.48 -29.20
C LYS A 441 -63.98 1.91 -29.93
N THR A 442 -64.16 1.51 -31.19
CA THR A 442 -63.09 1.25 -32.17
C THR A 442 -63.54 1.83 -33.50
N GLN A 443 -62.82 2.82 -34.04
CA GLN A 443 -63.22 3.51 -35.26
C GLN A 443 -62.05 3.71 -36.23
N MET A 444 -62.38 3.83 -37.51
CA MET A 444 -61.46 4.21 -38.57
C MET A 444 -62.14 5.18 -39.54
N ALA A 445 -61.44 6.26 -39.90
CA ALA A 445 -61.80 7.17 -40.98
C ALA A 445 -60.73 7.11 -42.08
N THR A 446 -61.16 7.26 -43.34
CA THR A 446 -60.29 7.27 -44.51
C THR A 446 -60.52 8.56 -45.28
N ASP A 447 -59.45 9.28 -45.62
CA ASP A 447 -59.54 10.60 -46.27
C ASP A 447 -60.48 11.58 -45.52
N ASN A 448 -61.60 11.95 -46.16
CA ASN A 448 -62.63 12.87 -45.64
C ASN A 448 -63.96 12.14 -45.37
N ASP A 449 -63.98 10.81 -45.41
CA ASP A 449 -65.19 10.03 -45.17
C ASP A 449 -65.52 9.99 -43.67
N ASN A 450 -66.79 9.73 -43.36
CA ASN A 450 -67.24 9.54 -41.98
C ASN A 450 -66.55 8.32 -41.36
N ALA A 451 -66.19 8.43 -40.07
CA ALA A 451 -65.63 7.32 -39.32
C ALA A 451 -66.63 6.15 -39.24
N VAL A 452 -66.14 4.93 -39.49
CA VAL A 452 -66.88 3.68 -39.35
C VAL A 452 -66.26 2.81 -38.25
N ASP A 453 -66.97 1.79 -37.78
CA ASP A 453 -66.42 0.81 -36.84
C ASP A 453 -65.22 0.10 -37.47
N SER A 454 -64.19 -0.15 -36.66
CA SER A 454 -62.96 -0.83 -37.10
C SER A 454 -62.74 -2.14 -36.36
N GLU A 455 -61.96 -3.02 -36.98
CA GLU A 455 -61.50 -4.30 -36.41
C GLU A 455 -60.34 -4.12 -35.41
N ALA A 456 -60.04 -2.88 -35.00
CA ALA A 456 -58.96 -2.63 -34.06
C ALA A 456 -59.25 -3.33 -32.72
N SER A 457 -58.22 -3.88 -32.10
CA SER A 457 -58.38 -4.69 -30.89
C SER A 457 -57.24 -4.50 -29.91
N ILE A 458 -57.53 -4.62 -28.61
CA ILE A 458 -56.50 -4.76 -27.58
C ILE A 458 -56.14 -6.24 -27.46
N THR A 459 -54.85 -6.52 -27.46
CA THR A 459 -54.32 -7.89 -27.42
C THR A 459 -53.66 -8.24 -26.09
N ALA A 460 -53.15 -7.25 -25.37
CA ALA A 460 -52.67 -7.41 -24.00
C ALA A 460 -52.65 -6.07 -23.25
N VAL A 461 -52.75 -6.15 -21.92
CA VAL A 461 -52.60 -5.03 -21.00
C VAL A 461 -51.59 -5.43 -19.94
N TYR A 462 -50.57 -4.59 -19.76
CA TYR A 462 -49.58 -4.72 -18.69
C TYR A 462 -49.61 -3.49 -17.78
N GLY A 463 -49.36 -3.69 -16.50
CA GLY A 463 -49.09 -2.62 -15.55
C GLY A 463 -47.59 -2.40 -15.34
N ILE A 464 -47.14 -1.16 -15.25
CA ILE A 464 -45.76 -0.80 -14.89
C ILE A 464 -45.75 0.40 -13.92
N TYR A 465 -44.74 0.43 -13.05
CA TYR A 465 -44.52 1.51 -12.09
C TYR A 465 -43.63 2.61 -12.64
#